data_AF-A0A6J8B9E5-F1
#
_entry.id   AF-A0A6J8B9E5-F1
#
_cell.length_a   1.000
_cell.length_b   1.000
_cell.length_c   1.000
_cell.angle_alpha   90.00
_cell.angle_beta   90.00
_cell.angle_gamma   90.00
#
_symmetry.space_group_name_H-M   'P 1'
#
loop_
_entity.id
_entity.type
_entity.pdbx_description
1 polymer ?
#
loop_
_entity_poly.entity_id
_entity_poly.type
_entity_poly.pdbx_seq_one_letter_code
_entity_poly.pdbx_strand_id
1 'polypeptide(L)'
;MLPARIIDTLINFAENTTLRGINRVSTSKHVIGKLLWACIVLTFVALCFRQIYTLGVQYGSKLVNTKIAIRYKKVYFPAVSFCNLNPVSYSKIEEQYLERNGYSIESLLGNELYFEHQKISTEIVKQFGDSTASYGKRKKRTFYTVHLNGKITLECQVIGIPPAFAVQWHKELGDTTMDLTSDNTNKYNGSTPDTPSLTIFNAEQSDHGVYICTARNNYGIAESPRIYLKLTVAK
;
A
#
# COMPACT_ATOMS: atom_id res chain seq x y z
N MET A 1 -9.00 68.55 37.31
CA MET A 1 -9.06 69.46 36.15
C MET A 1 -7.70 69.40 35.48
N LEU A 2 -7.62 68.98 34.21
CA LEU A 2 -6.35 69.01 33.46
C LEU A 2 -5.99 70.47 33.13
N PRO A 3 -4.70 70.86 33.17
CA PRO A 3 -4.28 72.22 32.83
C PRO A 3 -4.58 72.54 31.35
N ALA A 4 -5.02 73.78 31.07
CA ALA A 4 -5.55 74.20 29.76
C ALA A 4 -4.63 73.87 28.57
N ARG A 5 -3.30 74.03 28.74
CA ARG A 5 -2.30 73.69 27.71
C ARG A 5 -2.34 72.22 27.26
N ILE A 6 -2.67 71.31 28.17
CA ILE A 6 -2.78 69.88 27.83
C ILE A 6 -4.02 69.63 26.98
N ILE A 7 -5.13 70.31 27.28
CA ILE A 7 -6.38 70.18 26.52
C ILE A 7 -6.18 70.66 25.08
N ASP A 8 -5.53 71.81 24.88
CA ASP A 8 -5.25 72.35 23.54
C ASP A 8 -4.34 71.43 22.73
N THR A 9 -3.36 70.80 23.39
CA THR A 9 -2.45 69.83 22.76
C THR A 9 -3.22 68.57 22.31
N LEU A 10 -4.15 68.09 23.14
CA LEU A 10 -4.97 66.91 22.82
C LEU A 10 -5.96 67.17 21.67
N ILE A 11 -6.54 68.36 21.60
CA ILE A 11 -7.42 68.77 20.49
C ILE A 11 -6.62 68.83 19.19
N ASN A 12 -5.46 69.50 19.20
CA ASN A 12 -4.57 69.58 18.03
C ASN A 12 -4.10 68.21 17.55
N PHE A 13 -3.85 67.28 18.46
CA PHE A 13 -3.50 65.90 18.11
C PHE A 13 -4.70 65.15 17.50
N ALA A 14 -5.89 65.26 18.11
CA ALA A 14 -7.09 64.58 17.64
C ALA A 14 -7.54 65.04 16.25
N GLU A 15 -7.26 66.29 15.87
CA GLU A 15 -7.58 66.84 14.55
C GLU A 15 -6.60 66.41 13.46
N ASN A 16 -5.31 66.29 13.80
CA ASN A 16 -4.22 66.02 12.85
C ASN A 16 -3.79 64.53 12.80
N THR A 17 -4.40 63.67 13.61
CA THR A 17 -4.10 62.24 13.60
C THR A 17 -4.84 61.48 12.51
N THR A 18 -4.26 60.36 12.06
CA THR A 18 -4.90 59.43 11.10
C THR A 18 -5.93 58.51 11.76
N LEU A 19 -6.09 58.58 13.09
CA LEU A 19 -7.09 57.82 13.84
C LEU A 19 -8.51 58.26 13.44
N ARG A 20 -9.22 57.37 12.76
CA ARG A 20 -10.58 57.66 12.29
C ARG A 20 -11.54 57.70 13.47
N GLY A 21 -12.37 58.75 13.51
CA GLY A 21 -13.41 58.95 14.52
C GLY A 21 -13.00 59.85 15.68
N ILE A 22 -11.72 59.93 16.07
CA ILE A 22 -11.30 60.78 17.20
C ILE A 22 -11.41 62.29 16.90
N ASN A 23 -11.16 62.68 15.64
CA ASN A 23 -11.42 64.04 15.16
C ASN A 23 -12.90 64.43 15.33
N ARG A 24 -13.83 63.50 15.05
CA ARG A 24 -15.28 63.73 15.21
C ARG A 24 -15.71 63.88 16.68
N VAL A 25 -15.00 63.23 17.60
CA VAL A 25 -15.21 63.37 19.06
C VAL A 25 -14.76 64.77 19.53
N SER A 26 -13.62 65.26 19.03
CA SER A 26 -13.09 66.59 19.39
C SER A 26 -13.92 67.73 18.80
N THR A 27 -14.30 67.63 17.52
CA THR A 27 -14.94 68.70 16.74
C THR A 27 -16.46 68.85 17.00
N SER A 28 -17.11 67.88 17.65
CA SER A 28 -18.57 67.93 17.89
C SER A 28 -18.96 68.98 18.94
N LYS A 29 -20.03 69.75 18.68
CA LYS A 29 -20.49 70.84 19.57
C LYS A 29 -21.33 70.35 20.76
N HIS A 30 -22.11 69.30 20.59
CA HIS A 30 -23.04 68.79 21.61
C HIS A 30 -22.47 67.59 22.36
N VAL A 31 -22.71 67.53 23.67
CA VAL A 31 -22.28 66.41 24.53
C VAL A 31 -22.80 65.07 24.01
N ILE A 32 -24.06 65.02 23.52
CA ILE A 32 -24.65 63.80 22.94
C ILE A 32 -23.88 63.34 21.70
N GLY A 33 -23.47 64.27 20.83
CA GLY A 33 -22.67 63.95 19.65
C GLY A 33 -21.28 63.45 20.01
N LYS A 34 -20.65 64.04 21.04
CA LYS A 34 -19.35 63.57 21.57
C LYS A 34 -19.47 62.16 22.12
N LEU A 35 -20.50 61.88 22.92
CA LEU A 35 -20.76 60.56 23.48
C LEU A 35 -21.06 59.53 22.39
N LEU A 36 -21.86 59.88 21.38
CA LEU A 36 -22.16 59.00 20.26
C LEU A 36 -20.89 58.60 19.50
N TRP A 37 -20.06 59.58 19.11
CA TRP A 37 -18.80 59.30 18.41
C TRP A 37 -17.79 58.55 19.30
N ALA A 38 -17.74 58.87 20.60
CA ALA A 38 -16.89 58.15 21.54
C ALA A 38 -17.34 56.69 21.70
N CYS A 39 -18.64 56.42 21.82
CA CYS A 39 -19.18 55.07 21.87
C CYS A 39 -18.87 54.29 20.60
N ILE A 40 -19.01 54.89 19.42
CA ILE A 40 -18.65 54.25 18.15
C ILE A 40 -17.15 53.93 18.09
N VAL A 41 -16.28 54.87 18.47
CA VAL A 41 -14.84 54.61 18.48
C VAL A 41 -14.48 53.50 19.47
N LEU A 42 -15.08 53.49 20.67
CA LEU A 42 -14.84 52.47 21.68
C LEU A 42 -15.33 51.08 21.23
N THR A 43 -16.48 50.99 20.56
CA THR A 43 -16.98 49.70 20.04
C THR A 43 -16.05 49.16 18.95
N PHE A 44 -15.60 49.99 18.00
CA PHE A 44 -14.62 49.57 16.99
C PHE A 44 -13.29 49.12 17.61
N VAL A 45 -12.77 49.86 18.59
CA VAL A 45 -11.54 49.49 19.31
C VAL A 45 -11.71 48.13 20.01
N ALA A 46 -12.83 47.90 20.69
CA ALA A 46 -13.13 46.61 21.32
C ALA A 46 -13.22 45.46 20.31
N LEU A 47 -13.87 45.68 19.16
CA LEU A 47 -13.93 44.68 18.08
C LEU A 47 -12.54 44.38 17.50
N CYS A 48 -11.69 45.39 17.33
CA CYS A 48 -10.31 45.21 16.89
C CYS A 48 -9.51 44.38 17.90
N PHE A 49 -9.58 44.70 19.19
CA PHE A 49 -8.91 43.90 20.23
C PHE A 49 -9.40 42.45 20.26
N ARG A 50 -10.72 42.24 20.15
CA ARG A 50 -11.30 40.90 20.08
C ARG A 50 -10.75 40.12 18.87
N GLN A 51 -10.69 40.75 17.69
CA GLN A 51 -10.18 40.13 16.47
C GLN A 51 -8.68 39.80 16.57
N ILE A 52 -7.88 40.72 17.11
CA ILE A 52 -6.44 40.50 17.33
C ILE A 52 -6.22 39.33 18.29
N TYR A 53 -7.00 39.25 19.36
CA TYR A 53 -6.94 38.12 20.29
C TYR A 53 -7.29 36.80 19.59
N THR A 54 -8.39 36.74 18.84
CA THR A 54 -8.78 35.53 18.08
C THR A 54 -7.70 35.10 17.09
N LEU A 55 -7.14 36.04 16.33
CA LEU A 55 -6.05 35.76 15.38
C LEU A 55 -4.77 35.31 16.11
N GLY A 56 -4.45 35.89 17.26
CA GLY A 56 -3.32 35.48 18.09
C GLY A 56 -3.47 34.05 18.61
N VAL A 57 -4.66 33.67 19.09
CA VAL A 57 -4.96 32.30 19.50
C VAL A 57 -4.90 31.34 18.31
N GLN A 58 -5.43 31.73 17.15
CA GLN A 58 -5.37 30.92 15.92
C GLN A 58 -3.95 30.74 15.40
N TYR A 59 -3.08 31.75 15.53
CA TYR A 59 -1.67 31.64 15.19
C TYR A 59 -0.94 30.73 16.19
N GLY A 60 -1.23 30.87 17.48
CA GLY A 60 -0.66 30.05 18.56
C GLY A 60 -1.11 28.59 18.55
N SER A 61 -2.28 28.27 17.99
CA SER A 61 -2.77 26.89 17.86
C SER A 61 -1.99 26.07 16.84
N LYS A 62 -1.09 26.69 16.07
CA LYS A 62 -0.23 26.04 15.06
C LYS A 62 -1.03 25.18 14.09
N LEU A 63 -2.25 25.60 13.76
CA LEU A 63 -3.07 24.88 12.79
C LEU A 63 -2.38 24.97 11.42
N VAL A 64 -1.82 23.84 10.98
CA VAL A 64 -1.14 23.73 9.68
C VAL A 64 -2.10 23.14 8.65
N ASN A 65 -2.16 23.75 7.47
CA ASN A 65 -2.90 23.19 6.34
C ASN A 65 -1.98 22.24 5.57
N THR A 66 -2.34 20.97 5.49
CA THR A 66 -1.60 19.97 4.70
C THR A 66 -2.04 20.06 3.23
N LYS A 67 -1.13 20.45 2.34
CA LYS A 67 -1.35 20.33 0.89
C LYS A 67 -0.85 18.96 0.44
N ILE A 68 -1.78 18.05 0.12
CA ILE A 68 -1.45 16.74 -0.45
C ILE A 68 -1.14 16.94 -1.93
N ALA A 69 0.09 16.64 -2.34
CA ALA A 69 0.51 16.68 -3.73
C ALA A 69 1.08 15.31 -4.13
N ILE A 70 0.55 14.73 -5.20
CA ILE A 70 1.07 13.48 -5.75
C ILE A 70 2.41 13.78 -6.44
N ARG A 71 3.46 13.06 -6.02
CA ARG A 71 4.80 13.14 -6.62
C ARG A 71 5.24 11.74 -7.02
N TYR A 72 5.69 11.58 -8.25
CA TYR A 72 6.27 10.33 -8.73
C TYR A 72 7.74 10.27 -8.33
N LYS A 73 8.07 9.49 -7.29
CA LYS A 73 9.43 9.23 -6.83
C LYS A 73 9.62 7.72 -6.66
N LYS A 74 10.84 7.23 -6.86
CA LYS A 74 11.21 5.84 -6.54
C LYS A 74 11.05 5.61 -5.03
N VAL A 75 10.19 4.67 -4.63
CA VAL A 75 9.93 4.28 -3.24
C VAL A 75 10.48 2.87 -3.02
N TYR A 76 11.09 2.62 -1.86
CA TYR A 76 11.56 1.30 -1.47
C TYR A 76 10.40 0.43 -1.00
N PHE A 77 10.44 -0.85 -1.32
CA PHE A 77 9.44 -1.80 -0.87
C PHE A 77 9.48 -1.95 0.66
N PRO A 78 8.34 -1.85 1.38
CA PRO A 78 8.34 -1.91 2.83
C PRO A 78 8.59 -3.34 3.32
N ALA A 79 8.98 -3.47 4.60
CA ALA A 79 8.98 -4.78 5.25
C ALA A 79 7.55 -5.31 5.33
N VAL A 80 7.30 -6.47 4.73
CA VAL A 80 5.99 -7.11 4.80
C VAL A 80 6.08 -8.27 5.78
N SER A 81 5.29 -8.19 6.85
CA SER A 81 5.17 -9.26 7.85
C SER A 81 3.83 -9.94 7.70
N PHE A 82 3.84 -11.23 7.40
CA PHE A 82 2.65 -12.06 7.39
C PHE A 82 2.69 -12.99 8.60
N CYS A 83 1.61 -13.00 9.39
CA CYS A 83 1.45 -13.96 10.48
C CYS A 83 0.44 -15.03 10.07
N ASN A 84 0.73 -16.28 10.41
CA ASN A 84 -0.26 -17.34 10.30
C ASN A 84 -1.35 -17.10 11.35
N LEU A 85 -2.62 -17.03 10.93
CA LEU A 85 -3.76 -16.89 11.86
C LEU A 85 -3.95 -18.12 12.73
N ASN A 86 -3.37 -19.25 12.34
CA ASN A 86 -3.28 -20.41 13.20
C ASN A 86 -2.01 -20.30 14.09
N PRO A 87 -2.16 -19.98 15.39
CA PRO A 87 -1.03 -19.79 16.29
C PRO A 87 -0.28 -21.10 16.61
N VAL A 88 -0.89 -22.27 16.36
CA VAL A 88 -0.32 -23.56 16.74
C VAL A 88 -0.44 -24.57 15.61
N SER A 89 0.67 -25.28 15.34
CA SER A 89 0.69 -26.41 14.41
C SER A 89 0.32 -27.69 15.16
N TYR A 90 -0.89 -28.22 14.93
CA TYR A 90 -1.39 -29.43 15.59
C TYR A 90 -0.46 -30.64 15.47
N SER A 91 0.30 -30.75 14.37
CA SER A 91 1.28 -31.84 14.17
C SER A 91 2.56 -31.69 15.00
N LYS A 92 2.77 -30.55 15.68
CA LYS A 92 3.92 -30.27 16.56
C LYS A 92 3.54 -30.25 18.03
N ILE A 93 2.26 -30.44 18.34
CA ILE A 93 1.82 -30.59 19.72
C ILE A 93 2.10 -32.04 20.12
N GLU A 94 3.06 -32.24 21.01
CA GLU A 94 3.32 -33.55 21.61
C GLU A 94 2.20 -33.88 22.59
N GLU A 95 1.67 -35.10 22.53
CA GLU A 95 0.50 -35.56 23.29
C GLU A 95 0.68 -35.34 24.82
N GLN A 96 1.92 -35.47 25.30
CA GLN A 96 2.32 -35.22 26.69
C GLN A 96 2.15 -33.77 27.16
N TYR A 97 2.18 -32.78 26.25
CA TYR A 97 1.97 -31.36 26.56
C TYR A 97 0.49 -31.01 26.72
N LEU A 98 -0.41 -31.73 26.03
CA LEU A 98 -1.85 -31.55 26.13
C LEU A 98 -2.39 -32.09 27.44
N GLU A 99 -1.96 -33.29 27.84
CA GLU A 99 -2.36 -33.90 29.11
C GLU A 99 -1.84 -33.12 30.33
N ARG A 100 -0.59 -32.64 30.28
CA ARG A 100 0.02 -31.86 31.39
C ARG A 100 -0.72 -30.53 31.65
N ASN A 101 -1.32 -29.93 30.62
CA ASN A 101 -2.03 -28.66 30.74
C ASN A 101 -3.56 -28.82 30.80
N GLY A 102 -4.07 -30.05 30.92
CA GLY A 102 -5.50 -30.32 31.14
C GLY A 102 -6.39 -30.14 29.90
N TYR A 103 -5.83 -30.24 28.68
CA TYR A 103 -6.59 -30.15 27.44
C TYR A 103 -6.82 -31.53 26.83
N SER A 104 -8.08 -31.88 26.54
CA SER A 104 -8.41 -33.09 25.78
C SER A 104 -8.43 -32.79 24.27
N ILE A 105 -8.05 -33.74 23.41
CA ILE A 105 -8.16 -33.58 21.95
C ILE A 105 -9.62 -33.30 21.52
N GLU A 106 -10.62 -33.81 22.26
CA GLU A 106 -12.04 -33.52 22.07
C GLU A 106 -12.43 -32.06 22.39
N SER A 107 -11.69 -31.37 23.27
CA SER A 107 -11.94 -29.95 23.56
C SER A 107 -11.36 -29.01 22.49
N LEU A 108 -10.36 -29.47 21.72
CA LEU A 108 -9.74 -28.75 20.59
C LEU A 108 -10.47 -29.01 19.27
N LEU A 109 -11.06 -30.20 19.11
CA LEU A 109 -11.96 -30.56 18.03
C LEU A 109 -13.40 -30.43 18.53
N GLY A 110 -13.89 -29.19 18.58
CA GLY A 110 -15.22 -28.84 19.09
C GLY A 110 -16.32 -29.85 18.74
N ASN A 111 -17.12 -30.19 19.75
CA ASN A 111 -18.21 -31.15 19.73
C ASN A 111 -19.27 -30.93 18.63
N GLU A 112 -20.05 -31.98 18.40
CA GLU A 112 -21.02 -32.30 17.34
C GLU A 112 -22.00 -31.18 16.91
N LEU A 113 -22.14 -30.10 17.68
CA LEU A 113 -22.90 -28.89 17.35
C LEU A 113 -22.25 -28.03 16.24
N TYR A 114 -20.95 -28.20 15.95
CA TYR A 114 -20.29 -27.51 14.84
C TYR A 114 -20.74 -28.01 13.46
N PHE A 115 -21.10 -29.30 13.34
CA PHE A 115 -21.43 -29.93 12.05
C PHE A 115 -22.79 -29.49 11.48
N GLU A 116 -23.74 -29.07 12.32
CA GLU A 116 -25.03 -28.50 11.89
C GLU A 116 -24.86 -27.10 11.28
N HIS A 117 -24.07 -26.24 11.93
CA HIS A 117 -23.77 -24.89 11.43
C HIS A 117 -22.95 -24.89 10.14
N GLN A 118 -22.11 -25.91 9.93
CA GLN A 118 -21.34 -26.03 8.69
C GLN A 118 -22.24 -26.40 7.50
N LYS A 119 -23.28 -27.22 7.69
CA LYS A 119 -24.31 -27.48 6.65
C LYS A 119 -25.04 -26.19 6.25
N ILE A 120 -25.46 -25.39 7.23
CA ILE A 120 -26.12 -24.09 7.00
C ILE A 120 -25.18 -23.12 6.25
N SER A 121 -23.89 -23.07 6.63
CA SER A 121 -22.88 -22.28 5.92
C SER A 121 -22.69 -22.72 4.47
N THR A 122 -22.68 -24.03 4.19
CA THR A 122 -22.53 -24.54 2.81
C THR A 122 -23.75 -24.28 1.93
N GLU A 123 -24.95 -24.21 2.49
CA GLU A 123 -26.17 -23.90 1.75
C GLU A 123 -26.23 -22.40 1.40
N ILE A 124 -25.85 -21.53 2.34
CA ILE A 124 -25.74 -20.07 2.12
C ILE A 124 -24.66 -19.73 1.09
N VAL A 125 -23.53 -20.46 1.08
CA VAL A 125 -22.43 -20.30 0.08
C VAL A 125 -22.84 -20.77 -1.32
N LYS A 126 -23.75 -21.74 -1.44
CA LYS A 126 -24.32 -22.11 -2.75
C LYS A 126 -25.30 -21.06 -3.26
N GLN A 127 -25.97 -20.35 -2.35
CA GLN A 127 -27.02 -19.39 -2.69
C GLN A 127 -26.48 -17.98 -3.01
N PHE A 128 -25.34 -17.58 -2.43
CA PHE A 128 -24.63 -16.35 -2.75
C PHE A 128 -23.30 -16.67 -3.45
N GLY A 129 -23.29 -16.50 -4.77
CA GLY A 129 -22.15 -16.77 -5.65
C GLY A 129 -20.82 -16.14 -5.20
N ASP A 130 -19.78 -16.95 -5.40
CA ASP A 130 -18.39 -16.78 -5.01
C ASP A 130 -17.76 -15.45 -5.47
N SER A 131 -17.57 -14.53 -4.53
CA SER A 131 -16.70 -13.34 -4.67
C SER A 131 -15.53 -13.36 -3.67
N THR A 132 -15.28 -14.50 -3.01
CA THR A 132 -14.23 -14.64 -1.98
C THR A 132 -13.17 -15.71 -2.27
N ALA A 133 -13.20 -16.42 -3.40
CA ALA A 133 -12.17 -17.40 -3.79
C ALA A 133 -10.85 -16.83 -4.36
N SER A 134 -10.44 -15.61 -3.96
CA SER A 134 -9.21 -14.97 -4.46
C SER A 134 -8.08 -14.84 -3.42
N TYR A 135 -8.29 -15.22 -2.15
CA TYR A 135 -7.23 -15.21 -1.14
C TYR A 135 -6.93 -16.63 -0.66
N GLY A 136 -5.86 -17.25 -1.17
CA GLY A 136 -5.33 -18.52 -0.64
C GLY A 136 -5.33 -19.74 -1.56
N LYS A 137 -5.33 -19.59 -2.89
CA LYS A 137 -5.05 -20.74 -3.78
C LYS A 137 -3.57 -21.11 -3.67
N ARG A 138 -3.28 -22.29 -3.10
CA ARG A 138 -1.96 -22.94 -3.16
C ARG A 138 -1.45 -22.88 -4.60
N LYS A 139 -0.29 -22.26 -4.83
CA LYS A 139 0.33 -22.14 -6.18
C LYS A 139 0.44 -23.53 -6.77
N LYS A 140 -0.44 -23.85 -7.74
CA LYS A 140 -0.50 -25.17 -8.37
C LYS A 140 0.82 -25.40 -9.11
N ARG A 141 1.45 -26.55 -8.89
CA ARG A 141 2.67 -26.94 -9.62
C ARG A 141 2.33 -27.12 -11.10
N THR A 142 3.19 -26.62 -11.97
CA THR A 142 3.03 -26.73 -13.43
C THR A 142 3.81 -27.95 -13.93
N PHE A 143 3.12 -28.88 -14.58
CA PHE A 143 3.70 -30.12 -15.11
C PHE A 143 3.49 -30.19 -16.63
N TYR A 144 4.56 -30.51 -17.36
CA TYR A 144 4.54 -30.80 -18.79
C TYR A 144 4.97 -32.24 -19.02
N THR A 145 4.34 -32.90 -20.00
CA THR A 145 4.71 -34.25 -20.44
C THR A 145 5.00 -34.22 -21.93
N VAL A 146 6.14 -34.79 -22.33
CA VAL A 146 6.54 -34.88 -23.74
C VAL A 146 7.05 -36.28 -24.05
N HIS A 147 6.76 -36.77 -25.24
CA HIS A 147 7.31 -38.03 -25.72
C HIS A 147 8.77 -37.87 -26.16
N LEU A 148 9.56 -38.94 -26.10
CA LEU A 148 10.90 -38.96 -26.70
C LEU A 148 10.85 -38.53 -28.17
N ASN A 149 11.82 -37.74 -28.60
CA ASN A 149 11.90 -37.06 -29.91
C ASN A 149 10.76 -36.08 -30.21
N GLY A 150 9.89 -35.81 -29.24
CA GLY A 150 8.81 -34.85 -29.35
C GLY A 150 9.28 -33.40 -29.26
N LYS A 151 8.34 -32.48 -29.51
CA LYS A 151 8.50 -31.05 -29.33
C LYS A 151 7.55 -30.57 -28.23
N ILE A 152 8.04 -29.71 -27.33
CA ILE A 152 7.21 -29.11 -26.27
C ILE A 152 7.58 -27.64 -26.05
N THR A 153 6.60 -26.82 -25.71
CA THR A 153 6.80 -25.40 -25.34
C THR A 153 6.42 -25.20 -23.88
N LEU A 154 7.38 -24.72 -23.09
CA LEU A 154 7.21 -24.32 -21.70
C LEU A 154 6.82 -22.84 -21.66
N GLU A 155 5.61 -22.57 -21.18
CA GLU A 155 5.05 -21.22 -21.22
C GLU A 155 5.67 -20.33 -20.14
N CYS A 156 6.14 -19.14 -20.54
CA CYS A 156 6.58 -18.08 -19.63
C CYS A 156 5.98 -16.75 -20.09
N GLN A 157 5.22 -16.09 -19.19
CA GLN A 157 4.70 -14.76 -19.45
C GLN A 157 5.49 -13.74 -18.62
N VAL A 158 6.11 -12.78 -19.30
CA VAL A 158 6.91 -11.73 -18.66
C VAL A 158 6.14 -10.42 -18.70
N ILE A 159 5.84 -9.88 -17.52
CA ILE A 159 5.22 -8.56 -17.36
C ILE A 159 6.09 -7.75 -16.43
N GLY A 160 6.65 -6.65 -16.93
CA GLY A 160 7.51 -5.76 -16.15
C GLY A 160 7.36 -4.31 -16.58
N ILE A 161 7.41 -3.38 -15.62
CA ILE A 161 7.43 -1.93 -15.87
C ILE A 161 8.67 -1.36 -15.20
N PRO A 162 9.73 -0.96 -15.94
CA PRO A 162 9.87 -1.04 -17.40
C PRO A 162 9.97 -2.49 -17.91
N PRO A 163 9.71 -2.73 -19.22
CA PRO A 163 9.83 -4.04 -19.85
C PRO A 163 11.18 -4.70 -19.59
N ALA A 164 11.18 -6.03 -19.52
CA ALA A 164 12.43 -6.78 -19.40
C ALA A 164 13.25 -6.64 -20.69
N PHE A 165 14.55 -6.41 -20.56
CA PHE A 165 15.47 -6.37 -21.71
C PHE A 165 16.19 -7.71 -21.92
N ALA A 166 16.10 -8.63 -20.96
CA ALA A 166 16.66 -9.97 -21.07
C ALA A 166 15.72 -10.99 -20.45
N VAL A 167 15.56 -12.13 -21.13
CA VAL A 167 14.82 -13.31 -20.66
C VAL A 167 15.73 -14.51 -20.86
N GLN A 168 15.90 -15.34 -19.84
CA GLN A 168 16.80 -16.50 -19.86
C GLN A 168 16.14 -17.70 -19.20
N TRP A 169 16.39 -18.89 -19.73
CA TRP A 169 15.95 -20.13 -19.12
C TRP A 169 17.12 -20.88 -18.50
N HIS A 170 16.87 -21.48 -17.34
CA HIS A 170 17.83 -22.36 -16.69
C HIS A 170 17.14 -23.64 -16.21
N LYS A 171 17.92 -24.71 -16.23
CA LYS A 171 17.54 -26.03 -15.73
C LYS A 171 18.20 -26.28 -14.38
N GLU A 172 17.44 -26.72 -13.38
CA GLU A 172 18.01 -27.16 -12.09
C GLU A 172 18.73 -28.51 -12.28
N LEU A 173 19.99 -28.56 -11.85
CA LEU A 173 20.88 -29.72 -11.86
C LEU A 173 21.39 -29.93 -10.42
N GLY A 174 20.55 -30.56 -9.59
CA GLY A 174 20.82 -30.67 -8.14
C GLY A 174 20.84 -29.30 -7.46
N ASP A 175 21.96 -28.95 -6.82
CA ASP A 175 22.18 -27.65 -6.17
C ASP A 175 22.68 -26.56 -7.14
N THR A 176 22.90 -26.90 -8.41
CA THR A 176 23.40 -25.96 -9.44
C THR A 176 22.35 -25.71 -10.51
N THR A 177 22.48 -24.61 -11.25
CA THR A 177 21.64 -24.29 -12.41
C THR A 177 22.49 -24.32 -13.68
N MET A 178 21.99 -24.97 -14.72
CA MET A 178 22.57 -24.93 -16.06
C MET A 178 21.77 -23.92 -16.89
N ASP A 179 22.45 -22.88 -17.36
CA ASP A 179 21.83 -21.93 -18.28
C ASP A 179 21.58 -22.62 -19.62
N LEU A 180 20.34 -22.50 -20.10
CA LEU A 180 19.91 -22.92 -21.43
C LEU A 180 20.01 -21.68 -22.33
N THR A 181 21.21 -21.13 -22.41
CA THR A 181 21.51 -20.05 -23.36
C THR A 181 21.16 -20.52 -24.77
N SER A 182 20.89 -19.57 -25.65
CA SER A 182 20.66 -19.76 -27.08
C SER A 182 21.86 -20.41 -27.84
N ASP A 183 22.83 -21.01 -27.14
CA ASP A 183 24.03 -21.60 -27.71
C ASP A 183 23.74 -22.92 -28.45
N ASN A 184 22.61 -23.57 -28.15
CA ASN A 184 22.10 -24.72 -28.92
C ASN A 184 20.78 -24.36 -29.60
N THR A 185 20.85 -23.45 -30.58
CA THR A 185 19.69 -22.97 -31.38
C THR A 185 18.91 -24.09 -32.08
N ASN A 186 19.54 -25.24 -32.30
CA ASN A 186 18.89 -26.42 -32.89
C ASN A 186 18.01 -27.18 -31.87
N LYS A 187 18.34 -27.09 -30.57
CA LYS A 187 17.62 -27.77 -29.48
C LYS A 187 16.58 -26.87 -28.83
N TYR A 188 16.91 -25.60 -28.63
CA TYR A 188 16.11 -24.64 -27.86
C TYR A 188 15.76 -23.42 -28.72
N ASN A 189 14.51 -22.96 -28.63
CA ASN A 189 14.05 -21.72 -29.28
C ASN A 189 13.19 -20.87 -28.32
N GLY A 190 13.15 -19.56 -28.56
CA GLY A 190 12.53 -18.59 -27.66
C GLY A 190 13.56 -18.00 -26.70
N SER A 191 13.20 -17.85 -25.42
CA SER A 191 14.07 -17.22 -24.41
C SER A 191 14.53 -15.80 -24.78
N THR A 192 13.61 -14.99 -25.33
CA THR A 192 13.87 -13.56 -25.63
C THR A 192 12.77 -12.69 -25.01
N PRO A 193 12.98 -11.37 -24.89
CA PRO A 193 11.93 -10.46 -24.41
C PRO A 193 10.64 -10.50 -25.24
N ASP A 194 10.75 -10.68 -26.55
CA ASP A 194 9.59 -10.74 -27.46
C ASP A 194 8.95 -12.14 -27.49
N THR A 195 9.75 -13.20 -27.33
CA THR A 195 9.31 -14.60 -27.26
C THR A 195 9.85 -15.28 -25.99
N PRO A 196 9.21 -15.05 -24.82
CA PRO A 196 9.74 -15.50 -23.53
C PRO A 196 9.61 -17.01 -23.27
N SER A 197 8.63 -17.69 -23.87
CA SER A 197 8.42 -19.13 -23.71
C SER A 197 9.55 -19.95 -24.35
N LEU A 198 9.94 -21.07 -23.72
CA LEU A 198 11.02 -21.95 -24.20
C LEU A 198 10.44 -23.13 -24.97
N THR A 199 10.88 -23.31 -26.21
CA THR A 199 10.56 -24.50 -27.01
C THR A 199 11.74 -25.45 -27.03
N ILE A 200 11.50 -26.71 -26.66
CA ILE A 200 12.47 -27.80 -26.69
C ILE A 200 12.13 -28.72 -27.86
N PHE A 201 13.09 -28.92 -28.77
CA PHE A 201 13.00 -29.85 -29.89
C PHE A 201 13.69 -31.17 -29.58
N ASN A 202 13.25 -32.25 -30.26
CA ASN A 202 13.83 -33.59 -30.16
C ASN A 202 14.05 -34.01 -28.70
N ALA A 203 13.00 -34.04 -27.88
CA ALA A 203 13.11 -34.26 -26.45
C ALA A 203 13.83 -35.58 -26.10
N GLU A 204 14.83 -35.52 -25.23
CA GLU A 204 15.67 -36.65 -24.81
C GLU A 204 15.53 -36.93 -23.32
N GLN A 205 15.91 -38.13 -22.88
CA GLN A 205 15.83 -38.51 -21.46
C GLN A 205 16.56 -37.53 -20.53
N SER A 206 17.65 -36.96 -21.02
CA SER A 206 18.45 -35.92 -20.36
C SER A 206 17.69 -34.62 -20.16
N ASP A 207 16.61 -34.32 -20.90
CA ASP A 207 15.81 -33.10 -20.75
C ASP A 207 14.85 -33.16 -19.55
N HIS A 208 14.63 -34.34 -18.93
CA HIS A 208 13.82 -34.45 -17.72
C HIS A 208 14.41 -33.53 -16.63
N GLY A 209 13.57 -32.69 -16.04
CA GLY A 209 13.96 -31.91 -14.87
C GLY A 209 13.03 -30.77 -14.56
N VAL A 210 13.58 -29.81 -13.82
CA VAL A 210 12.90 -28.59 -13.41
C VAL A 210 13.49 -27.41 -14.15
N TYR A 211 12.61 -26.59 -14.73
CA TYR A 211 12.95 -25.43 -15.53
C TYR A 211 12.39 -24.17 -14.88
N ILE A 212 13.16 -23.10 -14.97
CA ILE A 212 12.82 -21.78 -14.44
C ILE A 212 13.17 -20.74 -15.51
N CYS A 213 12.23 -19.81 -15.72
CA CYS A 213 12.38 -18.65 -16.59
C CYS A 213 12.77 -17.45 -15.72
N THR A 214 13.84 -16.76 -16.08
CA THR A 214 14.30 -15.53 -15.45
C THR A 214 14.10 -14.35 -16.39
N ALA A 215 13.61 -13.23 -15.86
CA ALA A 215 13.47 -11.99 -16.61
C ALA A 215 14.19 -10.87 -15.87
N ARG A 216 14.95 -10.05 -16.61
CA ARG A 216 15.77 -8.98 -16.07
C ARG A 216 15.42 -7.63 -16.68
N ASN A 217 15.30 -6.63 -15.82
CA ASN A 217 15.21 -5.23 -16.20
C ASN A 217 16.21 -4.39 -15.39
N ASN A 218 16.14 -3.06 -15.56
CA ASN A 218 17.04 -2.12 -14.88
C ASN A 218 16.90 -2.10 -13.35
N TYR A 219 15.91 -2.77 -12.78
CA TYR A 219 15.58 -2.72 -11.36
C TYR A 219 15.70 -4.07 -10.63
N GLY A 220 15.79 -5.17 -11.36
CA GLY A 220 15.95 -6.48 -10.73
C GLY A 220 15.76 -7.65 -11.69
N ILE A 221 15.74 -8.83 -11.07
CA ILE A 221 15.52 -10.12 -11.71
C ILE A 221 14.29 -10.75 -11.07
N ALA A 222 13.40 -11.30 -11.88
CA ALA A 222 12.23 -12.05 -11.44
C ALA A 222 12.27 -13.47 -12.03
N GLU A 223 11.81 -14.44 -11.25
CA GLU A 223 11.78 -15.86 -11.61
C GLU A 223 10.34 -16.38 -11.71
N SER A 224 10.13 -17.27 -12.67
CA SER A 224 8.89 -18.06 -12.74
C SER A 224 8.83 -19.10 -11.60
N PRO A 225 7.64 -19.61 -11.24
CA PRO A 225 7.56 -20.87 -10.52
C PRO A 225 8.29 -22.01 -11.25
N ARG A 226 8.68 -23.04 -10.48
CA ARG A 226 9.27 -24.28 -11.00
C ARG A 226 8.30 -25.01 -11.95
N ILE A 227 8.80 -25.31 -13.15
CA ILE A 227 8.09 -26.08 -14.17
C ILE A 227 8.73 -27.46 -14.24
N TYR A 228 7.92 -28.51 -14.08
CA TYR A 228 8.40 -29.90 -14.09
C TYR A 228 8.14 -30.53 -15.46
N LEU A 229 9.21 -30.91 -16.16
CA LEU A 229 9.11 -31.61 -17.45
C LEU A 229 9.37 -33.11 -17.27
N LYS A 230 8.38 -33.94 -17.63
CA LYS A 230 8.48 -35.40 -17.59
C LYS A 230 8.50 -35.98 -18.99
N LEU A 231 9.45 -36.88 -19.26
CA LEU A 231 9.47 -37.64 -20.50
C LEU A 231 8.66 -38.93 -20.39
N THR A 232 8.01 -39.27 -21.50
CA THR A 232 7.27 -40.51 -21.69
C THR A 232 7.72 -41.21 -22.97
N VAL A 233 7.61 -42.53 -23.00
CA VAL A 233 7.80 -43.32 -24.23
C VAL A 233 6.45 -43.42 -24.94
N ALA A 234 6.41 -43.32 -26.26
CA ALA A 234 5.20 -43.63 -27.02
C ALA A 234 4.84 -45.11 -26.78
N LYS A 235 3.57 -45.38 -26.49
CA LYS A 235 3.06 -46.74 -26.31
C LYS A 235 2.73 -47.36 -27.66
#